data_AF-A0A3D5Y2C1-F1
#
_entry.id   AF-A0A3D5Y2C1-F1
#
_cell.length_a   1.000
_cell.length_b   1.000
_cell.length_c   1.000
_cell.angle_alpha   90.00
_cell.angle_beta   90.00
_cell.angle_gamma   90.00
#
_symmetry.space_group_name_H-M   'P 1'
#
loop_
_entity.id
_entity.type
_entity.pdbx_description
1 polymer ?
#
loop_
_entity_poly.entity_id
_entity_poly.type
_entity_poly.pdbx_seq_one_letter_code
_entity_poly.pdbx_strand_id
1 'polypeptide(L)'
;AAQLLDIKVFDVLRQQTWWKAPAASSLIGSFVDTLIFFFLAFAGTGLPWASWAAGDFGAKLVMIALLLYPFRLLVRWYPQPLQVSL
;
A
#
# COMPACT_ATOMS: atom_id res chain seq x y z
N ALA A 1 29.46 -18.31 8.96
CA ALA A 1 28.29 -19.16 8.64
C ALA A 1 26.96 -18.39 8.77
N ALA A 2 26.70 -17.70 9.89
CA ALA A 2 25.44 -16.96 10.10
C ALA A 2 25.14 -15.86 9.04
N GLN A 3 26.13 -15.08 8.61
CA GLN A 3 25.93 -14.02 7.61
C GLN A 3 25.51 -14.53 6.23
N LEU A 4 25.93 -15.73 5.83
CA LEU A 4 25.53 -16.33 4.54
C LEU A 4 24.06 -16.81 4.57
N LEU A 5 23.56 -17.20 5.75
CA LEU A 5 22.17 -17.57 5.94
C LEU A 5 21.25 -16.35 5.82
N ASP A 6 21.62 -15.24 6.46
CA ASP A 6 20.86 -13.98 6.39
C ASP A 6 20.79 -13.44 4.96
N ILE A 7 21.89 -13.48 4.21
CA ILE A 7 21.92 -13.08 2.80
C ILE A 7 20.96 -13.93 1.97
N LYS A 8 20.96 -15.27 2.15
CA LYS A 8 20.05 -16.17 1.43
C LYS A 8 18.58 -15.89 1.74
N VAL A 9 18.24 -15.68 3.01
CA VAL A 9 16.86 -15.37 3.41
C VAL A 9 16.41 -14.02 2.84
N PHE A 10 17.29 -13.02 2.87
CA PHE A 10 17.00 -11.69 2.34
C PHE A 10 16.84 -11.71 0.81
N ASP A 11 17.65 -12.50 0.11
CA ASP A 11 17.58 -12.61 -1.35
C ASP A 11 16.26 -13.25 -1.82
N VAL A 12 15.77 -14.27 -1.10
CA VAL A 12 14.45 -14.89 -1.35
C VAL A 12 13.31 -13.90 -1.09
N LEU A 13 13.37 -13.14 0.01
CA LEU A 13 12.35 -12.13 0.33
C LEU A 13 12.36 -10.95 -0.65
N ARG A 14 13.55 -10.57 -1.17
CA ARG A 14 13.73 -9.47 -2.12
C ARG A 14 13.13 -9.77 -3.49
N GLN A 15 13.09 -11.04 -3.91
CA GLN A 15 12.48 -11.46 -5.18
C GLN A 15 10.94 -11.32 -5.17
N GLN A 16 10.33 -11.14 -3.99
CA GLN A 16 8.90 -10.88 -3.88
C GLN A 16 8.53 -9.47 -4.36
N THR A 17 7.31 -9.35 -4.89
CA THR A 17 6.81 -8.09 -5.41
C THR A 17 6.47 -7.11 -4.27
N TRP A 18 7.46 -6.37 -3.77
CA TRP A 18 7.35 -5.50 -2.60
C TRP A 18 6.23 -4.45 -2.70
N TRP A 19 5.90 -3.94 -3.88
CA TRP A 19 4.90 -2.89 -4.05
C TRP A 19 3.44 -3.36 -3.88
N LYS A 20 3.17 -4.66 -4.01
CA LYS A 20 1.80 -5.20 -3.86
C LYS A 20 1.34 -5.15 -2.41
N ALA A 21 2.25 -5.39 -1.47
CA ALA A 21 1.92 -5.43 -0.05
C ALA A 21 1.47 -4.04 0.50
N PRO A 22 2.18 -2.93 0.26
CA PRO A 22 1.74 -1.58 0.62
C PRO A 22 0.44 -1.18 -0.07
N ALA A 23 0.27 -1.53 -1.36
CA ALA A 23 -0.95 -1.19 -2.09
C ALA A 23 -2.19 -1.87 -1.48
N ALA A 24 -2.10 -3.17 -1.23
CA ALA A 24 -3.21 -3.93 -0.65
C ALA A 24 -3.50 -3.49 0.79
N SER A 25 -2.47 -3.25 1.60
CA SER A 25 -2.67 -2.82 2.99
C SER A 25 -3.26 -1.42 3.09
N SER A 26 -2.82 -0.46 2.26
CA SER A 26 -3.38 0.89 2.23
C SER A 26 -4.83 0.90 1.74
N LEU A 27 -5.18 0.10 0.74
CA LEU A 27 -6.56 0.02 0.24
C LEU A 27 -7.52 -0.54 1.29
N ILE A 28 -7.17 -1.69 1.89
CA ILE A 28 -8.02 -2.35 2.89
C ILE A 28 -8.10 -1.49 4.15
N GLY A 29 -6.96 -0.99 4.63
CA GLY A 29 -6.90 -0.13 5.82
C GLY A 29 -7.73 1.13 5.65
N SER A 30 -7.59 1.82 4.51
CA SER A 30 -8.36 3.01 4.18
C SER A 30 -9.87 2.75 4.12
N PHE A 31 -10.29 1.61 3.54
CA PHE A 31 -11.71 1.27 3.44
C PHE A 31 -12.33 1.02 4.81
N VAL A 32 -11.65 0.22 5.64
CA VAL A 32 -12.09 -0.11 7.00
C VAL A 32 -12.11 1.14 7.89
N ASP A 33 -11.08 1.98 7.83
CA ASP A 33 -10.99 3.24 8.55
C ASP A 33 -12.16 4.18 8.22
N THR A 34 -12.42 4.42 6.93
CA THR A 34 -13.51 5.30 6.49
C THR A 34 -14.88 4.76 6.91
N LEU A 35 -15.11 3.44 6.79
CA LEU A 35 -16.37 2.83 7.23
C LEU A 35 -16.57 2.99 8.74
N ILE A 36 -15.57 2.63 9.54
CA ILE A 36 -15.68 2.67 11.00
C ILE A 36 -15.84 4.12 11.48
N PHE A 37 -15.03 5.05 10.96
CA PHE A 37 -15.09 6.45 11.35
C PHE A 37 -16.45 7.07 11.06
N PHE A 38 -16.95 6.98 9.82
CA PHE A 38 -18.23 7.60 9.45
C PHE A 38 -19.43 6.89 10.07
N PHE A 39 -19.36 5.57 10.24
CA PHE A 39 -20.40 4.82 10.93
C PHE A 39 -20.50 5.27 12.39
N LEU A 40 -19.39 5.33 13.12
CA LEU A 40 -19.42 5.74 14.53
C LEU A 40 -19.79 7.22 14.71
N ALA A 41 -19.33 8.10 13.81
CA ALA A 41 -19.56 9.53 13.95
C ALA A 41 -20.98 9.99 13.53
N PHE A 42 -21.60 9.31 12.55
CA PHE A 42 -22.81 9.83 11.92
C PHE A 42 -23.95 8.81 11.77
N ALA A 43 -23.78 7.54 12.17
CA ALA A 43 -24.90 6.61 12.16
C ALA A 43 -26.05 7.12 13.04
N GLY A 44 -27.28 7.04 12.52
CA GLY A 44 -28.48 7.49 13.23
C GLY A 44 -28.72 9.02 13.23
N THR A 45 -27.84 9.82 12.63
CA THR A 45 -28.00 11.29 12.58
C THR A 45 -28.95 11.78 11.47
N GLY A 46 -29.36 10.90 10.55
CA GLY A 46 -30.20 11.26 9.39
C GLY A 46 -29.46 12.01 8.27
N LEU A 47 -28.18 12.30 8.45
CA LEU A 47 -27.32 12.96 7.46
C LEU A 47 -26.85 11.97 6.39
N PRO A 48 -26.50 12.43 5.17
CA PRO A 48 -26.03 11.58 4.08
C PRO A 48 -24.56 11.15 4.25
N TRP A 49 -24.21 10.62 5.41
CA TRP A 49 -22.83 10.25 5.78
C TRP A 49 -22.19 9.25 4.82
N ALA A 50 -22.98 8.38 4.19
CA ALA A 50 -22.50 7.44 3.18
C ALA A 50 -21.92 8.15 1.95
N SER A 51 -22.50 9.29 1.53
CA SER A 51 -22.00 10.08 0.41
C SER A 51 -20.67 10.78 0.76
N TRP A 52 -20.53 11.26 2.00
CA TRP A 52 -19.29 11.87 2.49
C TRP A 52 -18.18 10.83 2.67
N ALA A 53 -18.52 9.65 3.20
CA ALA A 53 -17.61 8.51 3.29
C ALA A 53 -17.12 8.07 1.90
N ALA A 54 -18.01 8.04 0.90
CA ALA A 54 -17.62 7.75 -0.49
C ALA A 54 -16.66 8.81 -1.06
N GLY A 55 -16.87 10.09 -0.72
CA GLY A 55 -15.97 11.18 -1.08
C GLY A 55 -14.58 11.06 -0.43
N ASP A 56 -14.53 10.81 0.89
CA ASP A 56 -13.28 10.57 1.64
C ASP A 56 -12.52 9.37 1.07
N PHE A 57 -13.20 8.25 0.87
CA PHE A 57 -12.59 7.06 0.30
C PHE A 57 -12.06 7.32 -1.12
N GLY A 58 -12.81 8.04 -1.95
CA GLY A 58 -12.36 8.45 -3.28
C GLY A 58 -11.09 9.30 -3.25
N ALA A 59 -11.01 10.28 -2.34
CA ALA A 59 -9.80 11.08 -2.15
C ALA A 59 -8.61 10.23 -1.68
N LYS A 60 -8.82 9.28 -0.76
CA LYS A 60 -7.79 8.33 -0.33
C LYS A 60 -7.31 7.44 -1.46
N LEU A 61 -8.21 6.94 -2.33
CA LEU A 61 -7.84 6.18 -3.52
C LEU A 61 -6.98 7.00 -4.50
N VAL A 62 -7.34 8.27 -4.72
CA VAL A 62 -6.55 9.19 -5.55
C VAL A 62 -5.16 9.41 -4.93
N MET A 63 -5.08 9.63 -3.62
CA MET A 63 -3.80 9.73 -2.90
C MET A 63 -2.95 8.47 -3.03
N ILE A 64 -3.54 7.28 -2.83
CA ILE A 64 -2.86 5.98 -2.98
C ILE A 64 -2.33 5.83 -4.40
N ALA A 65 -3.14 6.17 -5.42
CA ALA A 65 -2.71 6.14 -6.80
C ALA A 65 -1.57 7.14 -7.07
N LEU A 66 -1.70 8.37 -6.59
CA LEU A 66 -0.68 9.42 -6.73
C LEU A 66 0.63 9.08 -6.03
N LEU A 67 0.63 8.35 -4.91
CA LEU A 67 1.86 7.93 -4.24
C LEU A 67 2.45 6.67 -4.88
N LEU A 68 1.63 5.65 -5.14
CA LEU A 68 2.12 4.35 -5.61
C LEU A 68 2.48 4.34 -7.09
N TYR A 69 1.77 5.10 -7.93
CA TYR A 69 2.05 5.15 -9.36
C TYR A 69 3.45 5.72 -9.70
N PRO A 70 3.88 6.89 -9.18
CA PRO A 70 5.23 7.39 -9.43
C PRO A 70 6.28 6.50 -8.77
N PHE A 71 6.01 5.94 -7.59
CA PHE A 71 6.90 4.96 -6.96
C PHE A 71 7.10 3.73 -7.87
N ARG A 72 6.03 3.21 -8.47
CA ARG A 72 6.10 2.09 -9.40
C ARG A 72 6.85 2.44 -10.68
N LEU A 73 6.67 3.65 -11.20
CA LEU A 73 7.44 4.14 -12.34
C LEU A 73 8.92 4.21 -11.98
N LEU A 74 9.30 4.88 -10.88
CA LEU A 74 10.67 4.98 -10.40
C LEU A 74 11.37 3.63 -10.22
N VAL A 75 10.67 2.63 -9.65
CA VAL A 75 11.22 1.27 -9.51
C VAL A 75 11.45 0.59 -10.86
N ARG A 76 10.62 0.86 -11.89
CA ARG A 76 10.88 0.37 -13.25
C ARG A 76 12.10 1.02 -13.89
N TRP A 77 12.39 2.27 -13.52
CA TRP A 77 13.57 3.00 -14.00
C TRP A 77 14.86 2.57 -13.29
N TYR A 78 14.80 1.70 -12.27
CA TYR A 78 15.98 1.19 -11.59
C TYR A 78 16.56 -0.01 -12.37
N PRO A 79 17.68 0.12 -13.10
CA PRO A 79 18.40 -1.04 -13.60
C PRO A 79 18.91 -1.84 -12.40
N GLN A 80 18.65 -3.15 -12.34
CA GLN A 80 19.22 -4.04 -11.32
C GLN A 80 20.77 -3.99 -11.43
N PRO A 81 21.51 -3.42 -10.47
CA PRO A 81 22.96 -3.48 -10.52
C PRO A 81 23.43 -4.79 -9.89
N LEU A 82 24.09 -5.60 -10.73
CA LEU A 82 24.91 -6.79 -10.47
C LEU A 82 24.31 -7.90 -9.59
N GLN A 83 23.88 -8.97 -10.28
CA GLN A 83 24.15 -10.33 -9.83
C GLN A 83 25.66 -10.45 -9.60
N VAL A 84 26.11 -10.34 -8.35
CA VAL A 84 27.52 -10.60 -8.03
C VAL A 84 27.71 -12.11 -8.15
N SER A 85 28.29 -12.52 -9.28
CA SER A 85 28.82 -13.87 -9.48
C SER A 85 30.02 -14.05 -8.55
N LEU A 86 29.81 -14.69 -7.39
CA LEU A 86 30.87 -15.31 -6.58
C LEU A 86 30.36 -16.67 -6.08
#